data_AF-A0A1H1SLY3-F1
#
_entry.id   AF-A0A1H1SLY3-F1
#
_cell.length_a   1.000
_cell.length_b   1.000
_cell.length_c   1.000
_cell.angle_alpha   90.00
_cell.angle_beta   90.00
_cell.angle_gamma   90.00
#
_symmetry.space_group_name_H-M   'P 1'
#
loop_
_entity.id
_entity.type
_entity.pdbx_description
1 polymer ?
#
loop_
_entity_poly.entity_id
_entity_poly.type
_entity_poly.pdbx_seq_one_letter_code
_entity_poly.pdbx_strand_id
1 'polypeptide(L)'
;MNFSPIRIIAAGWALVFAALHVIWAAGVPIGLGATPPMRGWFLAYDVAVAAGCLIGVAVALWGRRWMLIVVGAVPLVRGLIGIGLLVQQLITGSYSADPTLWVEPWFVLGGVLFMIAARRPSMPLIAADRR
;
A
#
# COMPACT_ATOMS: atom_id res chain seq x y z
N MET A 1 -20.52 7.59 -12.53
CA MET A 1 -19.89 8.00 -11.25
C MET A 1 -18.59 8.71 -11.60
N ASN A 2 -18.37 9.94 -11.13
CA ASN A 2 -17.11 10.64 -11.39
C ASN A 2 -16.09 10.23 -10.31
N PHE A 3 -15.14 9.36 -10.67
CA PHE A 3 -14.02 9.04 -9.79
C PHE A 3 -13.01 10.18 -9.83
N SER A 4 -12.50 10.59 -8.67
CA SER A 4 -11.40 11.56 -8.64
C SER A 4 -10.12 10.91 -9.21
N PRO A 5 -9.24 11.66 -9.90
CA PRO A 5 -7.99 11.11 -10.44
C PRO A 5 -7.17 10.36 -9.37
N ILE A 6 -7.12 10.88 -8.15
CA ILE A 6 -6.40 10.23 -7.05
C ILE A 6 -6.99 8.87 -6.63
N ARG A 7 -8.31 8.69 -6.71
CA ARG A 7 -8.94 7.39 -6.44
C ARG A 7 -8.58 6.36 -7.52
N ILE A 8 -8.50 6.80 -8.77
CA ILE A 8 -8.06 5.95 -9.89
C ILE A 8 -6.59 5.56 -9.69
N ILE A 9 -5.72 6.50 -9.33
CA ILE A 9 -4.30 6.22 -9.05
C ILE A 9 -4.16 5.26 -7.87
N ALA A 10 -4.90 5.46 -6.77
CA ALA A 10 -4.88 4.56 -5.62
C ALA A 10 -5.35 3.14 -5.98
N ALA A 11 -6.40 3.02 -6.80
CA ALA A 11 -6.88 1.73 -7.32
C ALA A 11 -5.84 1.07 -8.22
N GLY A 12 -5.24 1.81 -9.15
CA GLY A 12 -4.19 1.30 -10.03
C GLY A 12 -2.97 0.81 -9.25
N TRP A 13 -2.54 1.57 -8.24
CA TRP A 13 -1.46 1.17 -7.35
C TRP A 13 -1.75 -0.13 -6.61
N ALA A 14 -2.94 -0.23 -5.99
CA ALA A 14 -3.36 -1.44 -5.31
C ALA A 14 -3.41 -2.65 -6.26
N LEU A 15 -3.86 -2.46 -7.51
CA LEU A 15 -3.89 -3.53 -8.50
C LEU A 15 -2.49 -4.02 -8.91
N VAL A 16 -1.56 -3.10 -9.17
CA VAL A 16 -0.15 -3.43 -9.48
C VAL A 16 0.48 -4.20 -8.31
N PHE A 17 0.23 -3.74 -7.09
CA PHE A 17 0.80 -4.37 -5.90
C PHE A 17 0.20 -5.75 -5.61
N ALA A 18 -1.11 -5.93 -5.87
CA ALA A 18 -1.75 -7.24 -5.85
C ALA A 18 -1.11 -8.20 -6.85
N ALA A 19 -0.90 -7.76 -8.10
CA ALA A 19 -0.30 -8.58 -9.15
C ALA A 19 1.11 -9.04 -8.78
N LEU A 20 1.92 -8.17 -8.18
CA LEU A 20 3.26 -8.53 -7.68
C LEU A 20 3.20 -9.62 -6.60
N HIS A 21 2.28 -9.51 -5.64
CA HIS A 21 2.15 -10.54 -4.59
C HIS A 21 1.62 -11.86 -5.15
N VAL A 22 0.74 -11.84 -6.17
CA VAL A 22 0.33 -13.08 -6.87
C VAL A 22 1.51 -13.74 -7.57
N ILE A 23 2.39 -12.95 -8.21
CA ILE A 23 3.61 -13.45 -8.85
C ILE A 23 4.56 -14.07 -7.79
N TRP A 24 4.76 -13.42 -6.65
CA TRP A 24 5.58 -13.94 -5.55
C TRP A 24 4.99 -15.19 -4.91
N ALA A 25 3.66 -15.22 -4.70
CA ALA A 25 2.93 -16.40 -4.26
C ALA A 25 3.07 -17.59 -5.22
N ALA A 26 3.19 -17.34 -6.53
CA ALA A 26 3.44 -18.35 -7.55
C ALA A 26 4.90 -18.86 -7.59
N GLY A 27 5.78 -18.31 -6.75
CA GLY A 27 7.18 -18.72 -6.64
C GLY A 27 8.11 -18.05 -7.64
N VAL A 28 7.66 -16.98 -8.29
CA VAL A 28 8.46 -16.22 -9.25
C VAL A 28 9.18 -15.08 -8.50
N PRO A 29 10.51 -15.15 -8.29
CA PRO A 29 11.24 -14.21 -7.41
C PRO A 29 11.59 -12.90 -8.12
N ILE A 30 10.66 -12.30 -8.89
CA ILE A 30 10.91 -11.01 -9.55
C ILE A 30 11.16 -9.95 -8.48
N GLY A 31 12.36 -9.35 -8.49
CA GLY A 31 12.78 -8.36 -7.48
C GLY A 31 13.13 -8.95 -6.10
N LEU A 32 12.98 -10.27 -5.91
CA LEU A 32 13.25 -10.97 -4.66
C LEU A 32 14.47 -11.89 -4.80
N GLY A 33 15.66 -11.33 -5.09
CA GLY A 33 16.96 -12.02 -5.03
C GLY A 33 16.96 -13.53 -5.38
N ALA A 34 17.56 -14.34 -4.52
CA ALA A 34 17.46 -15.80 -4.60
C ALA A 34 16.12 -16.28 -4.03
N THR A 35 15.45 -17.20 -4.71
CA THR A 35 14.18 -17.79 -4.28
C THR A 35 14.34 -18.29 -2.85
N PRO A 36 13.68 -17.65 -1.85
CA PRO A 36 13.66 -18.22 -0.51
C PRO A 36 13.05 -19.61 -0.65
N PRO A 37 13.50 -20.63 0.13
CA PRO A 37 12.71 -21.86 0.23
C PRO A 37 11.29 -21.43 0.59
N MET A 38 10.30 -21.70 -0.29
CA MET A 38 8.94 -21.19 -0.13
C MET A 38 8.35 -21.78 1.16
N ARG A 39 8.59 -21.09 2.27
CA ARG A 39 8.04 -21.44 3.57
C ARG A 39 6.55 -21.15 3.48
N GLY A 40 5.68 -22.06 3.92
CA GLY A 40 4.23 -21.92 3.77
C GLY A 40 3.65 -20.58 4.29
N TRP A 41 4.33 -19.92 5.23
CA TRP A 41 3.96 -18.58 5.70
C TRP A 41 4.15 -17.48 4.66
N PHE A 42 5.12 -17.59 3.74
CA PHE A 42 5.38 -16.61 2.68
C PHE A 42 4.24 -16.61 1.67
N LEU A 43 3.81 -17.80 1.23
CA LEU A 43 2.62 -17.97 0.41
C LEU A 43 1.37 -17.39 1.08
N ALA A 44 1.12 -17.74 2.34
CA ALA A 44 -0.04 -17.23 3.08
C ALA A 44 -0.02 -15.70 3.21
N TYR A 45 1.16 -15.13 3.44
CA TYR A 45 1.36 -13.68 3.49
C TYR A 45 1.04 -13.03 2.15
N ASP A 46 1.61 -13.51 1.05
CA ASP A 46 1.40 -12.92 -0.27
C ASP A 46 -0.05 -13.01 -0.73
N VAL A 47 -0.71 -14.14 -0.48
CA VAL A 47 -2.15 -14.30 -0.76
C VAL A 47 -2.99 -13.32 0.06
N ALA A 48 -2.68 -13.16 1.35
CA ALA A 48 -3.40 -12.22 2.22
C ALA A 48 -3.21 -10.76 1.76
N VAL A 49 -1.99 -10.37 1.39
CA VAL A 49 -1.71 -9.02 0.88
C VAL A 49 -2.38 -8.79 -0.47
N ALA A 50 -2.33 -9.76 -1.39
CA ALA A 50 -3.01 -9.67 -2.68
C ALA A 50 -4.52 -9.50 -2.49
N ALA A 51 -5.15 -10.30 -1.62
CA ALA A 51 -6.57 -10.17 -1.28
C ALA A 51 -6.89 -8.79 -0.68
N GLY A 52 -6.07 -8.31 0.26
CA GLY A 52 -6.21 -6.98 0.86
C GLY A 52 -6.09 -5.85 -0.18
N CYS A 53 -5.18 -5.98 -1.14
CA CYS A 53 -5.03 -5.03 -2.24
C CYS A 53 -6.26 -5.02 -3.17
N LEU A 54 -6.83 -6.18 -3.49
CA LEU A 54 -8.07 -6.26 -4.28
C LEU A 54 -9.26 -5.62 -3.56
N ILE A 55 -9.37 -5.81 -2.24
CA ILE A 55 -10.32 -5.05 -1.40
C ILE A 55 -10.01 -3.55 -1.51
N GLY A 56 -8.73 -3.18 -1.49
CA GLY A 56 -8.28 -1.82 -1.71
C GLY A 56 -8.76 -1.22 -3.04
N VAL A 57 -8.67 -1.96 -4.15
CA VAL A 57 -9.20 -1.53 -5.46
C VAL A 57 -10.70 -1.22 -5.34
N ALA A 58 -11.48 -2.12 -4.74
CA ALA A 58 -12.91 -1.92 -4.56
C ALA A 58 -13.22 -0.70 -3.69
N VAL A 59 -12.46 -0.51 -2.60
CA VAL A 59 -12.61 0.62 -1.69
C VAL A 59 -12.16 1.95 -2.32
N ALA A 60 -11.12 1.96 -3.14
CA ALA A 60 -10.66 3.14 -3.86
C ALA A 60 -11.75 3.68 -4.81
N LEU A 61 -12.40 2.76 -5.54
CA LEU A 61 -13.42 3.11 -6.51
C LEU A 61 -14.75 3.43 -5.82
N TRP A 62 -15.30 2.50 -5.02
CA TRP A 62 -16.67 2.58 -4.49
C TRP A 62 -16.76 2.87 -2.99
N GLY A 63 -15.63 2.89 -2.30
CA GLY A 63 -15.60 3.05 -0.84
C GLY A 63 -15.98 4.45 -0.37
N ARG A 64 -16.51 4.47 0.86
CA ARG A 64 -16.74 5.69 1.63
C ARG A 64 -15.42 6.21 2.19
N ARG A 65 -15.40 7.49 2.56
CA ARG A 65 -14.21 8.16 3.11
C ARG A 65 -13.55 7.38 4.26
N TRP A 66 -14.33 6.89 5.22
CA TRP A 66 -13.78 6.15 6.35
C TRP A 66 -13.12 4.83 5.93
N MET A 67 -13.64 4.17 4.89
CA MET A 67 -13.07 2.94 4.34
C MET A 67 -11.72 3.21 3.71
N LEU A 68 -11.58 4.32 2.97
CA LEU A 68 -10.30 4.77 2.42
C LEU A 68 -9.27 5.01 3.51
N ILE A 69 -9.68 5.61 4.64
CA ILE A 69 -8.79 5.85 5.78
C ILE A 69 -8.34 4.53 6.39
N VAL A 70 -9.27 3.60 6.67
CA VAL A 70 -8.94 2.31 7.27
C VAL A 70 -8.00 1.50 6.35
N VAL A 71 -8.37 1.36 5.08
CA VAL A 71 -7.58 0.62 4.09
C VAL A 71 -6.24 1.30 3.80
N GLY A 72 -6.14 2.62 3.91
CA GLY A 72 -4.87 3.33 3.79
C GLY A 72 -4.00 3.24 5.05
N ALA A 73 -4.59 3.22 6.24
CA ALA A 73 -3.86 3.26 7.51
C ALA A 73 -3.09 1.97 7.76
N VAL A 74 -3.72 0.82 7.48
CA VAL A 74 -3.11 -0.51 7.68
C VAL A 74 -1.77 -0.66 6.94
N PRO A 75 -1.69 -0.49 5.61
CA PRO A 75 -0.43 -0.58 4.88
C PRO A 75 0.52 0.56 5.26
N LEU A 76 0.02 1.77 5.56
CA LEU A 76 0.89 2.87 5.98
C LEU A 76 1.64 2.56 7.27
N VAL A 77 0.93 2.10 8.30
CA VAL A 77 1.53 1.73 9.59
C VAL A 77 2.50 0.56 9.40
N ARG A 78 2.12 -0.47 8.65
CA ARG A 78 2.98 -1.62 8.35
C ARG A 78 4.28 -1.20 7.64
N GLY A 79 4.17 -0.36 6.61
CA GLY A 79 5.31 0.14 5.85
C GLY A 79 6.23 1.03 6.69
N LEU A 80 5.67 1.91 7.53
CA LEU A 80 6.45 2.75 8.43
C LEU A 80 7.21 1.94 9.49
N ILE A 81 6.59 0.89 10.06
CA ILE A 81 7.27 -0.05 10.96
C ILE A 81 8.43 -0.73 10.23
N GLY A 82 8.20 -1.20 8.99
CA GLY A 82 9.24 -1.84 8.18
C GLY A 82 10.41 -0.92 7.87
N ILE A 83 10.15 0.33 7.49
CA ILE A 83 11.18 1.36 7.31
C ILE A 83 11.95 1.61 8.62
N GLY A 84 11.25 1.70 9.76
CA GLY A 84 11.89 1.88 11.06
C GLY A 84 12.84 0.73 11.43
N LEU A 85 12.43 -0.51 11.19
CA LEU A 85 13.26 -1.70 11.38
C LEU A 85 14.46 -1.71 10.43
N LEU A 86 14.27 -1.34 9.16
CA LEU A 86 15.37 -1.20 8.20
C LEU A 86 16.39 -0.15 8.67
N VAL A 87 15.94 1.02 9.11
CA VAL A 87 16.81 2.07 9.65
C VAL A 87 17.58 1.57 10.89
N GLN A 88 16.92 0.84 11.79
CA GLN A 88 17.57 0.23 12.94
C GLN A 88 18.68 -0.76 12.52
N GLN A 89 18.42 -1.63 11.53
CA GLN A 89 19.41 -2.59 11.04
C GLN A 89 20.62 -1.90 10.41
N LEU A 90 20.40 -0.82 9.66
CA LEU A 90 21.47 0.00 9.08
C LEU A 90 22.35 0.62 10.17
N ILE A 91 21.75 1.19 11.21
CA ILE A 91 22.49 1.84 12.31
C ILE A 91 23.30 0.82 13.12
N THR A 92 22.73 -0.37 13.36
CA THR A 92 23.34 -1.41 14.20
C THR A 92 24.35 -2.28 13.44
N GLY A 93 24.55 -2.06 12.14
CA GLY A 93 25.43 -2.88 11.30
C GLY A 93 24.93 -4.32 11.11
N SER A 94 23.67 -4.60 11.45
CA SER A 94 23.03 -5.91 11.31
C SER A 94 22.29 -6.08 9.98
N TYR A 95 22.56 -5.21 9.01
CA TYR A 95 21.92 -5.21 7.70
C TYR A 95 22.18 -6.52 6.96
N SER A 96 21.17 -7.39 6.91
CA SER A 96 21.06 -8.39 5.87
C SER A 96 20.47 -7.71 4.63
N ALA A 97 21.04 -7.96 3.46
CA ALA A 97 20.45 -7.57 2.17
C ALA A 97 19.18 -8.41 1.88
N ASP A 98 18.21 -8.37 2.78
CA ASP A 98 16.95 -9.07 2.67
C ASP A 98 16.07 -8.30 1.68
N PRO A 99 15.76 -8.89 0.51
CA PRO A 99 14.97 -8.22 -0.51
C PRO A 99 13.55 -7.86 -0.04
N THR A 100 13.03 -8.50 1.02
CA THR A 100 11.71 -8.20 1.59
C THR A 100 11.62 -6.78 2.16
N LEU A 101 12.74 -6.19 2.57
CA LEU A 101 12.79 -4.82 3.13
C LEU A 101 12.51 -3.74 2.06
N TRP A 102 12.68 -4.06 0.77
CA TRP A 102 12.38 -3.13 -0.33
C TRP A 102 10.89 -3.01 -0.64
N VAL A 103 10.06 -3.86 -0.04
CA VAL A 103 8.59 -3.83 -0.19
C VAL A 103 7.97 -2.73 0.71
N GLU A 104 8.68 -2.31 1.76
CA GLU A 104 8.16 -1.37 2.77
C GLU A 104 7.80 0.03 2.22
N PRO A 105 8.61 0.66 1.35
CA PRO A 105 8.22 1.91 0.69
C PRO A 105 6.95 1.80 -0.15
N TRP A 106 6.63 0.62 -0.68
CA TRP A 106 5.44 0.40 -1.50
C TRP A 106 4.16 0.43 -0.67
N PHE A 107 4.21 -0.16 0.53
CA PHE A 107 3.13 -0.08 1.51
C PHE A 107 2.87 1.36 1.96
N VAL A 108 3.94 2.14 2.21
CA VAL A 108 3.83 3.55 2.57
C VAL A 108 3.18 4.35 1.44
N LEU A 109 3.65 4.19 0.21
CA LEU A 109 3.10 4.89 -0.94
C LEU A 109 1.61 4.57 -1.15
N GLY A 110 1.23 3.29 -1.07
CA GLY A 110 -0.17 2.87 -1.13
C GLY A 110 -1.01 3.54 -0.04
N GLY A 111 -0.55 3.49 1.21
CA GLY A 111 -1.24 4.12 2.33
C GLY A 111 -1.44 5.63 2.15
N VAL A 112 -0.39 6.34 1.69
CA VAL A 112 -0.45 7.78 1.40
C VAL A 112 -1.46 8.09 0.30
N LEU A 113 -1.49 7.32 -0.80
CA LEU A 113 -2.45 7.52 -1.89
C LEU A 113 -3.90 7.40 -1.40
N PHE A 114 -4.20 6.41 -0.55
CA PHE A 114 -5.53 6.25 0.06
C PHE A 114 -5.88 7.39 1.02
N MET A 115 -4.91 7.89 1.78
CA MET A 115 -5.11 9.06 2.66
C MET A 115 -5.39 10.34 1.88
N ILE A 116 -4.69 10.57 0.76
CA ILE A 116 -4.97 11.71 -0.13
C ILE A 116 -6.35 11.54 -0.76
N ALA A 117 -6.70 10.33 -1.22
CA ALA A 117 -8.01 10.02 -1.78
C ALA A 117 -9.17 10.22 -0.77
N ALA A 118 -8.89 10.16 0.53
CA ALA A 118 -9.84 10.40 1.60
C ALA A 118 -10.01 11.90 1.96
N ARG A 119 -9.22 12.81 1.38
CA ARG A 119 -9.35 14.25 1.64
C ARG A 119 -10.62 14.80 1.00
N ARG A 120 -11.33 15.69 1.70
CA ARG A 120 -12.42 16.47 1.10
C ARG A 120 -11.81 17.58 0.24
N PRO A 121 -12.38 17.91 -0.92
CA PRO A 121 -12.05 19.18 -1.58
C PRO A 121 -12.37 20.31 -0.60
N SER A 122 -11.41 21.18 -0.34
CA SER A 122 -11.65 22.43 0.37
C SER A 122 -12.63 23.26 -0.47
N MET A 123 -13.83 23.51 0.05
CA MET A 123 -14.75 24.45 -0.56
C MET A 123 -14.06 25.82 -0.65
N PRO A 124 -14.06 26.50 -1.81
CA PRO A 124 -13.57 27.87 -1.89
C PRO A 124 -14.45 28.76 -1.00
N LEU A 125 -13.81 29.58 -0.16
CA LEU A 125 -14.40 30.59 0.73
C LEU A 125 -15.02 31.78 -0.05
N ILE A 126 -15.63 31.56 -1.22
CA ILE A 126 -16.12 32.63 -2.11
C ILE A 126 -17.59 33.00 -1.82
N ALA A 127 -18.26 32.31 -0.89
CA ALA A 127 -19.70 32.52 -0.63
C ALA A 127 -20.02 33.42 0.58
N ALA A 128 -19.05 34.13 1.16
CA ALA A 128 -19.26 34.90 2.40
C ALA A 128 -19.33 36.43 2.24
N ASP A 129 -19.30 36.98 1.02
CA ASP A 129 -19.26 38.44 0.80
C ASP A 129 -20.37 38.95 -0.14
N ARG A 130 -21.62 38.59 0.18
CA ARG A 130 -22.82 39.23 -0.40
C ARG A 130 -23.90 39.39 0.66
N ARG A 131 -23.73 40.32 1.59
CA ARG A 131 -24.83 40.95 2.33
C ARG A 131 -24.51 42.40 2.60
#